data_AF-A0A316F8I1-F1
#
_entry.id   AF-A0A316F8I1-F1
#
_cell.length_a   1.000
_cell.length_b   1.000
_cell.length_c   1.000
_cell.angle_alpha   90.00
_cell.angle_beta   90.00
_cell.angle_gamma   90.00
#
_symmetry.space_group_name_H-M   'P 1'
#
loop_
_entity.id
_entity.type
_entity.pdbx_description
1 polymer ?
#
loop_
_entity_poly.entity_id
_entity_poly.type
_entity_poly.pdbx_seq_one_letter_code
_entity_poly.pdbx_strand_id
1 'polypeptide(L)'
;MASAITMSIGGVSYVALNPAQLQSRAQVVADQATCRTVDTAIVGYLMNNGTAPTSIRQLKDYVRGDISKYRIVGGVAAGPGCSQT
;
A
#
# COMPACT_ATOMS: atom_id res chain seq x y z
N MET A 1 18.90 56.22 0.01
CA MET A 1 19.70 55.00 0.23
C MET A 1 18.73 53.87 0.51
N ALA A 2 18.51 52.97 -0.44
CA ALA A 2 17.62 51.82 -0.29
C ALA A 2 18.37 50.57 -0.73
N SER A 3 18.75 49.74 0.24
CA SER A 3 19.50 48.52 0.04
C SER A 3 18.54 47.41 -0.39
N ALA A 4 18.58 47.04 -1.67
CA ALA A 4 17.88 45.87 -2.18
C ALA A 4 18.62 44.61 -1.67
N ILE A 5 18.00 43.88 -0.75
CA ILE A 5 18.48 42.56 -0.34
C ILE A 5 18.17 41.60 -1.48
N THR A 6 19.19 41.28 -2.28
CA THR A 6 19.10 40.23 -3.29
C THR A 6 19.01 38.89 -2.57
N MET A 7 17.80 38.35 -2.46
CA MET A 7 17.60 36.96 -2.10
C MET A 7 18.04 36.11 -3.28
N SER A 8 19.23 35.52 -3.18
CA SER A 8 19.67 34.45 -4.07
C SER A 8 18.71 33.28 -3.89
N ILE A 9 17.83 33.07 -4.88
CA ILE A 9 17.03 31.85 -5.04
C ILE A 9 18.05 30.75 -5.33
N GLY A 10 18.53 30.11 -4.27
CA GLY A 10 19.31 28.89 -4.37
C GLY A 10 18.50 27.89 -5.18
N GLY A 11 19.01 27.57 -6.36
CA GLY A 11 18.40 26.60 -7.24
C GLY A 11 18.19 25.28 -6.51
N VAL A 12 16.96 25.01 -6.09
CA VAL A 12 16.54 23.65 -5.85
C VAL A 12 16.25 23.06 -7.21
N SER A 13 17.24 22.31 -7.67
CA SER A 13 17.19 21.47 -8.85
C SER A 13 15.83 20.80 -8.93
N TYR A 14 15.00 21.30 -9.84
CA TYR A 14 13.85 20.59 -10.38
C TYR A 14 14.44 19.46 -11.25
N VAL A 15 15.23 18.56 -10.63
CA VAL A 15 15.39 17.21 -11.16
C VAL A 15 13.96 16.76 -11.29
N ALA A 16 13.50 16.53 -12.51
CA ALA A 16 12.15 16.14 -12.83
C ALA A 16 11.76 14.94 -11.96
N LEU A 17 11.26 15.20 -10.76
CA LEU A 17 10.60 14.27 -9.87
C LEU A 17 9.31 14.01 -10.60
N ASN A 18 9.39 13.13 -11.61
CA ASN A 18 8.30 12.82 -12.50
C ASN A 18 7.20 12.31 -11.57
N PRO A 19 6.19 13.14 -11.23
CA PRO A 19 5.34 12.87 -10.08
C PRO A 19 4.54 11.59 -10.32
N ALA A 20 4.32 11.26 -11.59
CA ALA A 20 3.81 9.99 -12.06
C ALA A 20 4.63 8.76 -11.62
N GLN A 21 5.98 8.83 -11.66
CA GLN A 21 6.84 7.73 -11.21
C GLN A 21 6.81 7.56 -9.69
N LEU A 22 6.80 8.65 -8.93
CA LEU A 22 6.71 8.58 -7.47
C LEU A 22 5.36 8.05 -7.02
N GLN A 23 4.28 8.51 -7.66
CA GLN A 23 2.93 8.02 -7.39
C GLN A 23 2.79 6.53 -7.73
N SER A 24 3.36 6.07 -8.86
CA SER A 24 3.39 4.65 -9.21
C SER A 24 4.15 3.82 -8.18
N ARG A 25 5.35 4.27 -7.74
CA ARG A 25 6.11 3.55 -6.71
C ARG A 25 5.39 3.54 -5.37
N ALA A 26 4.78 4.65 -4.98
CA ALA A 26 3.98 4.72 -3.76
C ALA A 26 2.77 3.79 -3.79
N GLN A 27 2.07 3.69 -4.94
CA GLN A 27 0.99 2.73 -5.13
C GLN A 27 1.47 1.29 -5.04
N VAL A 28 2.59 0.93 -5.69
CA VAL A 28 3.16 -0.42 -5.62
C VAL A 28 3.51 -0.81 -4.18
N VAL A 29 4.11 0.11 -3.41
CA VAL A 29 4.43 -0.14 -1.99
C VAL A 29 3.17 -0.23 -1.14
N ALA A 30 2.17 0.62 -1.39
CA ALA A 30 0.88 0.56 -0.70
C ALA A 30 0.15 -0.76 -0.99
N ASP A 31 0.20 -1.24 -2.22
CA ASP A 31 -0.40 -2.52 -2.62
C ASP A 31 0.32 -3.70 -1.95
N GLN A 32 1.66 -3.69 -1.92
CA GLN A 32 2.44 -4.70 -1.17
C GLN A 32 2.13 -4.69 0.33
N ALA A 33 2.05 -3.51 0.95
CA ALA A 33 1.74 -3.38 2.37
C ALA A 33 0.31 -3.87 2.66
N THR A 34 -0.63 -3.56 1.77
CA THR A 34 -2.02 -4.03 1.88
C THR A 34 -2.09 -5.55 1.76
N CYS A 35 -1.35 -6.14 0.81
CA CYS A 35 -1.28 -7.60 0.69
C CYS A 35 -0.78 -8.28 1.97
N ARG A 36 0.30 -7.78 2.57
CA ARG A 36 0.79 -8.31 3.86
C ARG A 36 -0.22 -8.12 5.00
N THR A 37 -0.97 -7.03 4.99
CA THR A 37 -2.02 -6.77 5.99
C THR A 37 -3.15 -7.80 5.85
N VAL A 38 -3.58 -8.08 4.62
CA VAL A 38 -4.58 -9.12 4.35
C VAL A 38 -4.07 -10.50 4.76
N ASP A 39 -2.82 -10.83 4.45
CA ASP A 39 -2.20 -12.10 4.85
C ASP A 39 -2.15 -12.27 6.39
N THR A 40 -1.74 -11.22 7.08
CA THR A 40 -1.75 -11.19 8.55
C THR A 40 -3.17 -11.35 9.10
N ALA A 41 -4.17 -10.75 8.45
CA ALA A 41 -5.56 -10.91 8.82
C ALA A 41 -6.08 -12.34 8.54
N ILE A 42 -5.62 -13.01 7.48
CA ILE A 42 -5.93 -14.41 7.20
C ILE A 42 -5.43 -15.30 8.33
N VAL A 43 -4.18 -15.10 8.75
CA VAL A 43 -3.60 -15.81 9.89
C VAL A 43 -4.37 -15.49 11.18
N GLY A 44 -4.72 -14.23 11.42
CA GLY A 44 -5.53 -13.84 12.59
C GLY A 44 -6.91 -14.51 12.59
N TYR A 45 -7.57 -14.56 11.44
CA TYR A 45 -8.86 -15.24 11.28
C TYR A 45 -8.74 -16.75 11.51
N LEU A 46 -7.69 -17.39 10.97
CA LEU A 46 -7.34 -18.79 11.20
C LEU A 46 -7.15 -19.09 12.69
N MET A 47 -6.42 -18.24 13.40
CA MET A 47 -6.19 -18.41 14.84
C MET A 47 -7.48 -18.26 15.66
N ASN A 48 -8.40 -17.38 15.24
CA ASN A 48 -9.63 -17.13 15.96
C ASN A 48 -10.76 -18.14 15.64
N ASN A 49 -10.86 -18.61 14.39
CA ASN A 49 -11.96 -19.47 13.92
C ASN A 49 -11.53 -20.93 13.69
N GLY A 50 -10.23 -21.21 13.65
CA GLY A 50 -9.67 -22.55 13.37
C GLY A 50 -9.70 -22.96 11.89
N THR A 51 -10.25 -22.14 11.00
CA THR A 51 -10.37 -22.44 9.55
C THR A 51 -9.94 -21.27 8.69
N ALA A 52 -9.38 -21.55 7.52
CA ALA A 52 -8.97 -20.52 6.58
C ALA A 52 -10.18 -19.77 6.03
N PRO A 53 -10.14 -18.42 5.98
CA PRO A 53 -11.17 -17.65 5.30
C PRO A 53 -11.17 -17.98 3.81
N THR A 54 -12.35 -18.10 3.22
CA THR A 54 -12.53 -18.39 1.78
C THR A 54 -12.84 -17.13 0.99
N SER A 55 -13.20 -16.04 1.65
CA SER A 55 -13.52 -14.77 1.01
C SER A 55 -12.97 -13.57 1.78
N ILE A 56 -12.57 -12.54 1.04
CA ILE A 56 -12.08 -11.26 1.59
C ILE A 56 -13.10 -10.57 2.51
N ARG A 57 -14.41 -10.79 2.29
CA ARG A 57 -15.45 -10.20 3.14
C ARG A 57 -15.37 -10.69 4.59
N GLN A 58 -14.89 -11.90 4.82
CA GLN A 58 -14.70 -12.43 6.19
C GLN A 58 -13.56 -11.72 6.93
N LEU A 59 -12.64 -11.09 6.19
CA LEU A 59 -11.51 -10.33 6.73
C LEU A 59 -11.81 -8.84 6.89
N LYS A 60 -13.01 -8.39 6.49
CA LYS A 60 -13.39 -6.97 6.51
C LYS A 60 -13.31 -6.37 7.92
N ASP A 61 -13.58 -7.17 8.95
CA ASP A 61 -13.48 -6.73 10.35
C ASP A 61 -12.05 -6.78 10.90
N TYR A 62 -11.15 -7.51 10.23
CA TYR A 62 -9.74 -7.67 10.62
C TYR A 62 -8.80 -6.68 9.93
N VAL A 63 -9.23 -6.09 8.81
CA VAL A 63 -8.43 -5.13 8.03
C VAL A 63 -9.14 -3.77 8.00
N ARG A 64 -8.43 -2.72 8.40
CA ARG A 64 -8.92 -1.35 8.22
C ARG A 64 -8.51 -0.82 6.85
N GLY A 65 -9.43 -0.87 5.88
CA GLY A 65 -9.22 -0.31 4.55
C GLY A 65 -10.11 -0.94 3.48
N ASP A 66 -10.03 -0.43 2.26
CA ASP A 66 -10.70 -1.04 1.11
C ASP A 66 -9.81 -2.14 0.53
N ILE A 67 -10.16 -3.39 0.84
CA ILE A 67 -9.49 -4.59 0.34
C ILE A 67 -10.28 -5.28 -0.76
N SER A 68 -11.29 -4.62 -1.34
CA SER A 68 -12.19 -5.21 -2.35
C SER A 68 -11.47 -5.65 -3.62
N LYS A 69 -10.28 -5.09 -3.88
CA LYS A 69 -9.41 -5.44 -5.01
C LYS A 69 -8.60 -6.72 -4.79
N TYR A 70 -8.55 -7.21 -3.55
CA TYR A 70 -7.86 -8.42 -3.18
C TYR A 70 -8.85 -9.59 -3.14
N ARG A 71 -8.31 -10.81 -3.17
CA ARG A 71 -9.06 -12.06 -3.04
C ARG A 71 -8.23 -13.06 -2.26
N ILE A 72 -8.87 -14.12 -1.76
CA ILE A 72 -8.17 -15.21 -1.10
C ILE A 72 -8.12 -16.38 -2.09
N VAL A 73 -6.94 -16.92 -2.34
CA VAL A 73 -6.74 -18.11 -3.17
C VAL A 73 -5.95 -19.12 -2.36
N GLY A 74 -6.50 -20.31 -2.13
CA GLY A 74 -5.78 -21.35 -1.38
C GLY A 74 -5.40 -20.98 0.07
N GLY A 75 -6.10 -20.02 0.69
CA GLY A 75 -5.78 -19.54 2.03
C GLY A 75 -4.69 -18.47 2.11
N VAL A 76 -4.28 -17.89 0.97
CA VAL A 76 -3.34 -16.76 0.91
C VAL A 76 -3.94 -15.56 0.18
N ALA A 77 -3.44 -14.37 0.52
CA ALA A 77 -3.85 -13.13 -0.12
C ALA A 77 -3.36 -13.08 -1.58
N ALA A 78 -4.27 -12.82 -2.52
CA ALA A 78 -3.99 -12.63 -3.92
C ALA A 78 -4.56 -11.30 -4.40
N GLY A 79 -3.77 -10.51 -5.12
CA GLY A 79 -4.14 -9.17 -5.55
C GLY A 79 -2.94 -8.36 -6.03
N PRO A 80 -3.13 -7.06 -6.35
CA PRO A 80 -2.02 -6.18 -6.72
C PRO A 80 -0.98 -6.12 -5.59
N GLY A 81 0.31 -6.19 -5.93
CA GLY A 81 1.39 -6.19 -4.94
C GLY A 81 1.57 -7.49 -4.15
N CYS A 82 0.67 -8.48 -4.25
CA CYS A 82 0.90 -9.80 -3.69
C CYS A 82 1.93 -10.56 -4.52
N SER A 83 2.95 -11.12 -3.86
CA SER A 83 3.89 -12.03 -4.51
C SER A 83 3.14 -13.34 -4.77
N GLN A 84 2.61 -13.49 -5.98
CA GLN A 84 2.03 -14.76 -6.44
C GLN A 84 3.20 -15.72 -6.69
N THR A 85 3.62 -16.44 -5.66
CA THR A 85 4.41 -17.66 -5.80
C THR A 85 3.48 -18.86 -5.92
#